data_AF-A0A8J2KYN3-F1
#
_entry.id   AF-A0A8J2KYN3-F1
#
_cell.length_a   1.000
_cell.length_b   1.000
_cell.length_c   1.000
_cell.angle_alpha   90.00
_cell.angle_beta   90.00
_cell.angle_gamma   90.00
#
_symmetry.space_group_name_H-M   'P 1'
#
loop_
_entity.id
_entity.type
_entity.pdbx_description
1 polymer ?
#
loop_
_entity_poly.entity_id
_entity_poly.type
_entity_poly.pdbx_seq_one_letter_code
_entity_poly.pdbx_strand_id
1 'polypeptide(L)' 'MYAKDIDGKEVREIAIIADWEGFEISQIAHLPTVMFTLSLLSTYLDIASQAFGYAIAINVNYVAEKGYDLLRP' A
#
# COMPACT_ATOMS: atom_id res chain seq x y z
N MET A 1 1.55 -21.26 -3.62
CA MET A 1 2.98 -21.06 -3.35
C MET A 1 3.01 -20.15 -2.13
N TYR A 2 3.59 -20.55 -0.99
CA TYR A 2 3.51 -19.76 0.25
C TYR A 2 4.70 -18.80 0.33
N ALA A 3 4.46 -17.55 0.74
CA ALA A 3 5.52 -16.59 1.01
C ALA A 3 6.33 -17.06 2.24
N LYS A 4 7.66 -16.98 2.14
CA LYS A 4 8.58 -17.29 3.25
C LYS A 4 9.37 -16.05 3.62
N ASP A 5 9.67 -15.89 4.90
CA ASP A 5 10.57 -14.83 5.38
C ASP A 5 12.03 -15.14 4.98
N ILE A 6 12.94 -14.21 5.29
CA ILE A 6 14.39 -14.38 5.01
C ILE A 6 15.01 -15.56 5.78
N ASP A 7 14.35 -16.02 6.84
CA ASP A 7 14.73 -17.17 7.66
C ASP A 7 14.01 -18.48 7.22
N GLY A 8 13.20 -18.43 6.16
CA GLY A 8 12.48 -19.57 5.59
C GLY A 8 11.17 -19.96 6.29
N LYS A 9 10.67 -19.19 7.26
CA LYS A 9 9.40 -19.43 7.95
C LYS A 9 8.23 -18.95 7.10
N GLU A 10 7.09 -19.62 7.22
CA GLU A 10 5.87 -19.23 6.51
C GLU A 10 5.37 -17.86 6.98
N VAL A 11 5.15 -16.96 6.02
CA VAL A 11 4.57 -15.65 6.24
C VAL A 11 3.05 -15.79 6.15
N ARG A 12 2.38 -15.59 7.28
CA ARG A 12 0.91 -15.64 7.37
C ARG A 12 0.26 -14.32 6.94
N GLU A 13 0.94 -13.21 7.19
CA GLU A 13 0.46 -11.87 6.86
C GLU A 13 1.62 -10.97 6.41
N ILE A 14 1.36 -10.15 5.40
CA ILE A 14 2.18 -9.14 4.77
C ILE A 14 1.45 -7.82 5.05
N ALA A 15 2.17 -6.90 5.66
CA ALA A 15 1.71 -5.54 5.87
C ALA A 15 2.43 -4.59 4.89
N ILE A 16 1.70 -3.61 4.35
CA ILE A 16 2.29 -2.52 3.57
C ILE A 16 2.32 -1.27 4.45
N ILE A 17 3.52 -0.71 4.66
CA ILE A 17 3.69 0.58 5.34
C ILE A 17 4.04 1.61 4.28
N ALA A 18 3.18 2.61 4.11
CA ALA A 18 3.40 3.74 3.21
C ALA A 18 3.78 4.97 4.04
N ASP A 19 5.00 5.46 3.88
CA ASP A 19 5.47 6.70 4.48
C ASP A 19 5.19 7.88 3.54
N TRP A 20 4.51 8.89 4.07
CA TRP A 20 4.08 10.08 3.33
C TRP A 20 4.86 11.34 3.74
N GLU A 21 5.96 11.19 4.49
CA GLU A 21 6.85 12.29 4.78
C GLU A 21 7.32 12.96 3.47
N GLY A 22 7.19 14.28 3.40
CA GLY A 22 7.57 15.05 2.23
C GLY A 22 6.64 14.93 1.02
N PHE A 23 5.44 14.34 1.16
CA PHE A 23 4.48 14.27 0.04
C PHE A 23 4.04 15.67 -0.43
N GLU A 24 4.21 15.94 -1.73
CA GLU A 24 3.97 17.25 -2.35
C GLU A 24 2.72 17.28 -3.23
N ILE A 25 2.18 18.48 -3.46
CA ILE A 25 0.95 18.67 -4.24
C ILE A 25 1.09 18.22 -5.70
N SER A 26 2.29 18.34 -6.26
CA SER A 26 2.64 17.89 -7.61
C SER A 26 2.45 16.37 -7.77
N GLN A 27 2.57 15.62 -6.68
CA GLN A 27 2.46 14.16 -6.68
C GLN A 27 1.01 13.68 -6.63
N ILE A 28 0.03 14.56 -6.33
CA ILE A 28 -1.41 14.22 -6.34
C ILE A 28 -1.84 13.68 -7.70
N ALA A 29 -1.34 14.25 -8.80
CA ALA A 29 -1.66 13.80 -10.15
C ALA A 29 -1.26 12.34 -10.42
N HIS A 30 -0.30 11.81 -9.65
CA HIS A 30 0.18 10.43 -9.77
C HIS A 30 -0.50 9.46 -8.80
N LEU A 31 -1.28 9.97 -7.83
CA LEU A 31 -1.97 9.14 -6.85
C LEU A 31 -2.90 8.08 -7.45
N PRO A 32 -3.68 8.35 -8.51
CA PRO A 32 -4.50 7.31 -9.13
C PRO A 32 -3.66 6.12 -9.61
N THR A 33 -2.49 6.38 -10.18
CA THR A 33 -1.57 5.34 -10.68
C THR A 33 -0.95 4.54 -9.52
N VAL A 34 -0.56 5.22 -8.45
CA VAL A 34 -0.01 4.58 -7.24
C VAL A 34 -1.08 3.68 -6.60
N MET A 35 -2.30 4.19 -6.43
CA MET A 35 -3.41 3.43 -5.85
C MET A 35 -3.81 2.23 -6.71
N PHE A 36 -3.82 2.39 -8.04
CA PHE A 36 -4.04 1.28 -8.97
C PHE A 36 -2.97 0.19 -8.79
N THR A 37 -1.71 0.59 -8.69
CA THR A 37 -0.58 -0.35 -8.52
C THR A 37 -0.68 -1.10 -7.19
N LEU A 38 -1.01 -0.39 -6.10
CA LEU A 38 -1.22 -1.01 -4.79
C LEU A 38 -2.42 -1.97 -4.78
N SER A 39 -3.50 -1.64 -5.49
CA SER A 39 -4.68 -2.51 -5.62
C SER A 39 -4.38 -3.77 -6.44
N LEU A 40 -3.57 -3.64 -7.50
CA LEU A 40 -3.12 -4.78 -8.30
C LEU A 40 -2.18 -5.67 -7.49
N LEU A 41 -1.26 -5.06 -6.72
CA LEU A 41 -0.37 -5.78 -5.83
C LEU A 41 -1.14 -6.50 -4.71
N SER A 42 -2.11 -5.84 -4.07
CA SER A 42 -2.93 -6.47 -3.03
C SER A 42 -3.72 -7.65 -3.60
N THR A 43 -4.33 -7.48 -4.77
CA THR A 43 -5.05 -8.57 -5.47
C THR A 43 -4.12 -9.74 -5.78
N TYR A 44 -2.91 -9.45 -6.28
CA TYR A 44 -1.92 -10.48 -6.55
C TYR A 44 -1.47 -11.19 -5.27
N LEU A 45 -1.22 -10.45 -4.18
CA LEU A 45 -0.84 -11.02 -2.89
C LEU A 45 -1.98 -11.85 -2.27
N ASP A 46 -3.22 -11.39 -2.34
CA ASP A 46 -4.40 -12.14 -1.89
C ASP A 46 -4.53 -13.46 -2.66
N ILE A 47 -4.47 -13.40 -3.99
CA ILE A 47 -4.61 -14.58 -4.85
C ILE A 47 -3.42 -15.53 -4.69
N ALA A 48 -2.20 -15.01 -4.62
CA ALA A 48 -0.99 -15.83 -4.61
C ALA A 48 -0.68 -16.44 -3.23
N SER A 49 -1.02 -15.74 -2.14
CA SER A 49 -0.51 -16.05 -0.81
C SER A 49 -1.54 -16.09 0.32
N GLN A 50 -2.78 -15.60 0.12
CA GLN A 50 -3.75 -15.36 1.21
C GLN A 50 -3.15 -14.61 2.42
N ALA A 51 -2.05 -13.89 2.20
CA ALA A 51 -1.25 -13.31 3.26
C ALA A 51 -1.33 -11.79 3.25
N PHE A 52 -2.19 -11.12 2.49
CA PHE A 52 -2.32 -9.67 2.67
C PHE A 52 -3.14 -9.39 3.93
N GLY A 53 -2.51 -8.79 4.95
CA GLY A 53 -3.16 -8.51 6.23
C GLY A 53 -3.80 -7.12 6.23
N TYR A 54 -2.97 -6.08 6.10
CA TYR A 54 -3.41 -4.68 6.18
C TYR A 54 -2.37 -3.71 5.59
N ALA A 55 -2.82 -2.50 5.25
CA ALA A 55 -1.95 -1.38 4.88
C ALA A 55 -2.05 -0.23 5.89
N ILE A 56 -0.93 0.39 6.25
CA ILE A 56 -0.84 1.52 7.18
C ILE A 56 -0.14 2.68 6.47
N ALA A 57 -0.72 3.88 6.58
CA ALA A 57 -0.08 5.12 6.17
C ALA A 57 0.47 5.86 7.39
N ILE A 58 1.73 6.31 7.32
CA ILE A 58 2.40 7.08 8.39
C ILE A 58 2.88 8.44 7.84
N ASN A 59 3.14 9.40 8.75
CA ASN A 59 3.57 10.77 8.43
C ASN A 59 2.67 11.49 7.40
N VAL A 60 1.36 11.21 7.45
CA VAL A 60 0.38 11.77 6.52
C VAL A 60 0.22 13.27 6.78
N ASN A 61 0.70 14.08 5.83
CA ASN A 61 0.51 15.53 5.87
C ASN A 61 -0.85 15.93 5.26
N TYR A 62 -1.22 17.21 5.39
CA TYR A 62 -2.49 17.73 4.88
C TYR A 62 -2.70 17.49 3.37
N VAL A 63 -1.63 17.56 2.57
CA VAL A 63 -1.68 17.37 1.12
C VAL A 63 -1.95 15.90 0.78
N ALA A 64 -1.29 14.98 1.48
CA ALA A 64 -1.50 13.54 1.39
C ALA A 64 -2.92 13.16 1.77
N GLU A 65 -3.44 13.71 2.87
CA GLU A 65 -4.82 13.51 3.31
C GLU A 65 -5.82 13.95 2.23
N LYS A 66 -5.66 15.16 1.67
CA LYS A 66 -6.53 15.66 0.60
C LYS A 66 -6.39 14.86 -0.69
N GLY A 67 -5.19 14.45 -1.04
CA GLY A 67 -4.94 13.56 -2.17
C GLY A 67 -5.68 12.22 -2.02
N TYR A 68 -5.71 11.67 -0.80
CA TYR A 68 -6.43 10.44 -0.50
C TYR A 68 -7.95 10.64 -0.50
N ASP A 69 -8.46 11.76 0.02
CA ASP A 69 -9.89 12.12 -0.03
C ASP A 69 -10.43 12.12 -1.47
N LEU A 70 -9.63 12.58 -2.45
CA LEU A 70 -10.00 12.60 -3.87
C LEU A 70 -10.16 11.21 -4.50
N LEU A 71 -9.60 10.17 -3.87
CA LEU A 71 -9.60 8.79 -4.35
C LEU A 71 -10.67 7.93 -3.69
N ARG A 72 -11.32 8.44 -2.63
CA ARG A 72 -12.47 7.76 -2.02
C ARG A 72 -13.72 7.97 -2.89
N PRO A 73 -14.50 6.90 -3.16
CA PRO A 73 -15.86 7.04 -3.68
C PRO A 73 -16.76 7.91 -2.78
#